data_AF-A0A4V1BRJ9-F1
#
_entry.id   AF-A0A4V1BRJ9-F1
#
_cell.length_a   1.000
_cell.length_b   1.000
_cell.length_c   1.000
_cell.angle_alpha   90.00
_cell.angle_beta   90.00
_cell.angle_gamma   90.00
#
_symmetry.space_group_name_H-M   'P 1'
#
loop_
_entity.id
_entity.type
_entity.pdbx_description
1 polymer ?
#
loop_
_entity_poly.entity_id
_entity_poly.type
_entity_poly.pdbx_seq_one_letter_code
_entity_poly.pdbx_strand_id
1 'polypeptide(L)'
;MNKLIYAMMMQCVALVLSVNVMASEQHKISYGNVKSVLITTADSDILQNTIIGGALGMAIGDNTLATIDGAAAGFAITSIIEGDRRVFLYSIDVDGEIKKIAMEEGGIGEGRCVAIETDDNHTNVRAVSSTFCLQSGHKALSSEEVVELQQSQAEQCKAARQAALKATTDADIDDAMVKVRALCE
;
A
#
# COMPACT_ATOMS: atom_id res chain seq x y z
N MET A 1 -69.80 -14.80 18.01
CA MET A 1 -68.56 -15.34 18.61
C MET A 1 -67.93 -16.28 17.57
N ASN A 2 -67.18 -15.75 16.62
CA ASN A 2 -65.71 -15.62 16.62
C ASN A 2 -64.95 -16.95 16.70
N LYS A 3 -64.36 -17.33 15.55
CA LYS A 3 -62.99 -17.88 15.31
C LYS A 3 -63.03 -18.82 14.09
N LEU A 4 -63.00 -18.28 12.87
CA LEU A 4 -61.76 -18.14 12.05
C LEU A 4 -60.85 -19.37 12.17
N ILE A 5 -61.09 -20.33 11.27
CA ILE A 5 -60.23 -21.46 10.96
C ILE A 5 -59.01 -20.91 10.20
N TYR A 6 -57.85 -21.02 10.82
CA TYR A 6 -56.55 -20.62 10.30
C TYR A 6 -56.17 -21.48 9.08
N ALA A 7 -56.16 -20.88 7.89
CA ALA A 7 -55.43 -21.41 6.75
C ALA A 7 -53.95 -21.03 6.93
N MET A 8 -53.14 -22.03 7.32
CA MET A 8 -51.71 -21.93 7.54
C MET A 8 -51.00 -21.80 6.17
N MET A 9 -50.83 -20.57 5.71
CA MET A 9 -50.03 -20.22 4.54
C MET A 9 -48.55 -20.29 4.96
N MET A 10 -47.90 -21.41 4.60
CA MET A 10 -46.49 -21.66 4.85
C MET A 10 -45.66 -20.85 3.85
N GLN A 11 -45.26 -19.64 4.26
CA GLN A 11 -44.46 -18.73 3.46
C GLN A 11 -42.97 -18.99 3.79
N CYS A 12 -42.30 -19.75 2.94
CA CYS A 12 -40.84 -19.86 2.95
C CYS A 12 -40.25 -18.50 2.56
N VAL A 13 -39.90 -17.70 3.55
CA VAL A 13 -39.03 -16.53 3.35
C VAL A 13 -37.62 -17.07 3.14
N ALA A 14 -37.20 -17.22 1.88
CA ALA A 14 -35.81 -17.41 1.53
C ALA A 14 -35.08 -16.09 1.79
N LEU A 15 -34.39 -16.00 2.94
CA LEU A 15 -33.51 -14.90 3.25
C LEU A 15 -32.27 -15.03 2.35
N VAL A 16 -32.29 -14.39 1.19
CA VAL A 16 -31.11 -14.29 0.32
C VAL A 16 -30.15 -13.31 1.01
N LEU A 17 -29.23 -13.84 1.82
CA LEU A 17 -28.08 -13.08 2.28
C LEU A 17 -27.28 -12.68 1.04
N SER A 18 -27.49 -11.44 0.61
CA SER A 18 -26.62 -10.80 -0.37
C SER A 18 -25.29 -10.57 0.34
N VAL A 19 -24.41 -11.57 0.30
CA VAL A 19 -22.99 -11.35 0.56
C VAL A 19 -22.53 -10.39 -0.53
N ASN A 20 -22.46 -9.11 -0.19
CA ASN A 20 -21.66 -8.17 -0.94
C ASN A 20 -20.23 -8.67 -0.78
N VAL A 21 -19.79 -9.53 -1.70
CA VAL A 21 -18.36 -9.70 -1.96
C VAL A 21 -17.92 -8.33 -2.43
N MET A 22 -17.43 -7.52 -1.50
CA MET A 22 -16.55 -6.42 -1.81
C MET A 22 -15.40 -7.09 -2.54
N ALA A 23 -15.37 -7.00 -3.87
CA ALA A 23 -14.20 -7.40 -4.63
C ALA A 23 -13.07 -6.53 -4.07
N SER A 24 -12.21 -7.12 -3.23
CA SER A 24 -11.00 -6.42 -2.82
C SER A 24 -10.22 -6.18 -4.11
N GLU A 25 -9.94 -4.92 -4.38
CA GLU A 25 -9.05 -4.52 -5.46
C GLU A 25 -7.68 -5.09 -5.14
N GLN A 26 -7.41 -6.29 -5.65
CA GLN A 26 -6.29 -7.09 -5.22
C GLN A 26 -4.98 -6.44 -5.67
N HIS A 27 -4.06 -6.21 -4.73
CA HIS A 27 -2.76 -5.65 -5.05
C HIS A 27 -2.02 -6.57 -6.03
N LYS A 28 -1.48 -6.00 -7.10
CA LYS A 28 -0.49 -6.69 -7.92
C LYS A 28 0.83 -6.72 -7.14
N ILE A 29 1.18 -7.89 -6.62
CA ILE A 29 2.43 -8.09 -5.88
C ILE A 29 3.45 -8.78 -6.79
N SER A 30 4.62 -8.17 -6.93
CA SER A 30 5.80 -8.75 -7.59
C SER A 30 6.99 -8.71 -6.66
N TYR A 31 7.98 -9.58 -6.86
CA TYR A 31 9.15 -9.68 -5.99
C TYR A 31 10.42 -9.36 -6.76
N GLY A 32 11.36 -8.71 -6.10
CA GLY A 32 12.64 -8.37 -6.72
C GLY A 32 13.74 -8.10 -5.71
N ASN A 33 14.98 -8.10 -6.20
CA ASN A 33 16.14 -7.79 -5.38
C ASN A 33 16.55 -6.33 -5.57
N VAL A 34 16.78 -5.62 -4.47
CA VAL A 34 17.35 -4.27 -4.52
C VAL A 34 18.78 -4.34 -5.05
N LYS A 35 19.06 -3.65 -6.15
CA LYS A 35 20.40 -3.55 -6.76
C LYS A 35 21.15 -2.32 -6.31
N SER A 36 20.45 -1.21 -6.13
CA SER A 36 21.03 0.03 -5.62
C SER A 36 19.98 0.90 -4.95
N VAL A 37 20.42 1.71 -3.99
CA VAL A 37 19.61 2.75 -3.36
C VAL A 37 20.33 4.08 -3.48
N LEU A 38 19.70 5.05 -4.13
CA LEU A 38 20.22 6.41 -4.25
C LEU A 38 19.38 7.35 -3.40
N ILE A 39 20.04 8.19 -2.60
CA ILE A 39 19.37 9.26 -1.85
C ILE A 39 19.42 10.51 -2.71
N THR A 40 18.25 11.07 -3.01
CA THR A 40 18.08 12.27 -3.83
C THR A 40 17.04 13.19 -3.19
N THR A 41 16.63 14.24 -3.89
CA THR A 41 15.51 15.11 -3.52
C THR A 41 14.35 14.99 -4.49
N ALA A 42 13.14 15.36 -4.05
CA ALA A 42 11.92 15.34 -4.87
C ALA A 42 12.02 16.17 -6.17
N ASP A 43 12.81 17.26 -6.15
CA ASP A 43 12.98 18.15 -7.30
C ASP A 43 14.03 17.67 -8.32
N SER A 44 14.63 16.49 -8.11
CA SER A 44 15.77 16.02 -8.91
C SER A 44 15.33 15.37 -10.23
N ASP A 45 15.99 15.75 -11.32
CA ASP A 45 15.79 15.16 -12.65
C ASP A 45 16.04 13.64 -12.69
N ILE A 46 16.75 13.09 -11.70
CA ILE A 46 16.97 11.64 -11.59
C ILE A 46 15.67 10.84 -11.39
N LEU A 47 14.60 11.51 -10.94
CA LEU A 47 13.27 10.93 -10.78
C LEU A 47 12.47 10.88 -12.10
N GLN A 48 12.96 11.49 -13.19
CA GLN A 48 12.31 11.38 -14.49
C GLN A 48 12.22 9.91 -14.92
N ASN A 49 11.01 9.46 -15.28
CA ASN A 49 10.69 8.07 -15.64
C ASN A 49 10.81 7.04 -14.48
N THR A 50 10.70 7.49 -13.24
CA THR A 50 10.64 6.61 -12.05
C THR A 50 9.20 6.47 -11.56
N ILE A 51 8.87 5.31 -10.98
CA ILE A 51 7.59 5.12 -10.28
C ILE A 51 7.66 5.85 -8.94
N ILE A 52 6.77 6.80 -8.68
CA ILE A 52 6.69 7.44 -7.37
C ILE A 52 5.74 6.60 -6.50
N GLY A 53 6.30 6.00 -5.45
CA GLY A 53 5.59 5.14 -4.51
C GLY A 53 5.39 5.80 -3.15
N GLY A 54 4.92 5.01 -2.20
CA GLY A 54 4.61 5.46 -0.85
C GLY A 54 3.55 6.55 -0.84
N ALA A 55 3.60 7.41 0.19
CA ALA A 55 2.73 8.57 0.27
C ALA A 55 3.08 9.68 -0.69
N LEU A 56 4.33 9.75 -1.19
CA LEU A 56 4.65 10.66 -2.29
C LEU A 56 3.78 10.34 -3.52
N GLY A 57 3.65 9.06 -3.86
CA GLY A 57 2.82 8.60 -4.98
C GLY A 57 1.33 8.89 -4.77
N MET A 58 0.82 8.57 -3.59
CA MET A 58 -0.61 8.81 -3.27
C MET A 58 -0.98 10.29 -3.27
N ALA A 59 -0.12 11.17 -2.75
CA ALA A 59 -0.41 12.61 -2.73
C ALA A 59 -0.40 13.24 -4.14
N ILE A 60 0.39 12.70 -5.07
CA ILE A 60 0.48 13.20 -6.45
C ILE A 60 -0.68 12.67 -7.30
N GLY A 61 -1.08 11.40 -7.12
CA GLY A 61 -2.12 10.74 -7.92
C GLY A 61 -3.54 11.30 -7.73
N ASP A 62 -3.86 11.84 -6.55
CA ASP A 62 -5.23 12.25 -6.19
C ASP A 62 -5.68 13.62 -6.71
N ASN A 63 -4.89 14.32 -7.55
CA ASN A 63 -5.21 15.67 -8.06
C ASN A 63 -5.48 16.74 -6.96
N THR A 64 -5.17 16.42 -5.70
CA THR A 64 -5.41 17.23 -4.49
C THR A 64 -4.28 18.21 -4.17
N LEU A 65 -3.30 18.37 -5.08
CA LEU A 65 -2.26 19.41 -5.01
C LEU A 65 -2.82 20.85 -5.06
N ALA A 66 -4.12 21.03 -5.29
CA ALA A 66 -4.78 22.32 -5.45
C ALA A 66 -5.56 22.78 -4.20
N THR A 67 -4.96 22.76 -3.01
CA THR A 67 -5.25 23.69 -1.90
C THR A 67 -4.30 23.39 -0.74
N ILE A 68 -3.08 23.92 -0.82
CA ILE A 68 -2.21 24.06 0.36
C ILE A 68 -2.75 25.28 1.13
N ASP A 69 -3.86 25.07 1.82
CA ASP A 69 -4.28 25.91 2.94
C ASP A 69 -3.97 25.09 4.20
N GLY A 70 -3.24 25.69 5.14
CA GLY A 70 -2.47 24.97 6.16
C GLY A 70 -3.22 23.89 6.94
N ALA A 71 -2.48 22.83 7.29
CA ALA A 71 -2.83 21.66 8.13
C ALA A 71 -3.20 20.33 7.43
N ALA A 72 -3.38 20.27 6.10
CA ALA A 72 -3.86 19.05 5.43
C ALA A 72 -2.88 18.42 4.40
N ALA A 73 -1.58 18.55 4.61
CA ALA A 73 -0.54 17.93 3.77
C ALA A 73 0.48 17.11 4.60
N GLY A 74 -0.02 16.49 5.67
CA GLY A 74 0.74 16.05 6.83
C GLY A 74 1.65 14.83 6.69
N PHE A 75 1.73 14.16 5.53
CA PHE A 75 2.56 12.95 5.40
C PHE A 75 3.49 12.96 4.18
N ALA A 76 3.00 13.32 3.00
CA ALA A 76 3.88 13.50 1.83
C ALA A 76 4.80 14.72 1.98
N ILE A 77 4.38 15.72 2.78
CA ILE A 77 5.12 16.97 2.92
C ILE A 77 5.74 17.16 4.30
N THR A 78 5.39 16.45 5.39
CA THR A 78 6.03 16.69 6.71
C THR A 78 7.52 16.37 6.73
N SER A 79 7.94 15.25 6.12
CA SER A 79 9.38 14.99 5.88
C SER A 79 10.03 16.07 5.01
N ILE A 80 9.31 16.58 4.00
CA ILE A 80 9.77 17.66 3.11
C ILE A 80 9.75 19.05 3.80
N ILE A 81 8.85 19.29 4.77
CA ILE A 81 8.60 20.56 5.51
C ILE A 81 9.59 20.72 6.66
N GLU A 82 10.00 19.63 7.32
CA GLU A 82 11.10 19.63 8.29
C GLU A 82 12.47 19.93 7.64
N GLY A 83 12.50 20.12 6.31
CA GLY A 83 13.71 20.41 5.53
C GLY A 83 14.42 19.15 5.04
N ASP A 84 13.93 17.96 5.40
CA ASP A 84 14.50 16.68 4.99
C ASP A 84 13.81 16.13 3.72
N ARG A 85 14.12 16.76 2.58
CA ARG A 85 13.56 16.37 1.27
C ARG A 85 14.13 15.09 0.70
N ARG A 86 14.70 14.20 1.52
CA ARG A 86 15.31 12.96 1.04
C ARG A 86 14.25 12.06 0.42
N VAL A 87 14.57 11.58 -0.77
CA VAL A 87 13.82 10.58 -1.52
C VAL A 87 14.77 9.42 -1.77
N PHE A 88 14.32 8.20 -1.51
CA PHE A 88 15.08 6.98 -1.73
C PHE A 88 14.67 6.39 -3.06
N LEU A 89 15.58 6.45 -4.03
CA LEU A 89 15.42 5.86 -5.35
C LEU A 89 15.97 4.44 -5.35
N TYR A 90 15.07 3.47 -5.27
CA TYR A 90 15.38 2.05 -5.36
C TYR A 90 15.45 1.61 -6.81
N SER A 91 16.53 0.93 -7.18
CA SER A 91 16.60 0.14 -8.42
C SER A 91 16.41 -1.33 -8.06
N ILE A 92 15.28 -1.91 -8.44
CA ILE A 92 14.87 -3.26 -8.06
C ILE A 92 14.85 -4.13 -9.31
N ASP A 93 15.57 -5.23 -9.26
CA ASP A 93 15.60 -6.25 -10.31
C ASP A 93 14.47 -7.25 -10.09
N VAL A 94 13.52 -7.22 -11.01
CA VAL A 94 12.38 -8.14 -11.10
C VAL A 94 12.59 -8.99 -12.35
N ASP A 95 13.07 -10.22 -12.16
CA ASP A 95 13.31 -11.19 -13.23
C ASP A 95 14.15 -10.66 -14.41
N GLY A 96 15.16 -9.82 -14.14
CA GLY A 96 16.06 -9.23 -15.13
C GLY A 96 15.62 -7.84 -15.62
N GLU A 97 14.45 -7.36 -15.22
CA GLU A 97 13.97 -6.00 -15.50
C GLU A 97 14.23 -5.08 -14.30
N ILE A 98 14.90 -3.96 -14.53
CA ILE A 98 15.14 -2.96 -13.48
C ILE A 98 13.94 -2.01 -13.38
N LYS A 99 13.24 -2.07 -12.25
CA LYS A 99 12.21 -1.10 -11.85
C LYS A 99 12.84 -0.04 -10.96
N LYS A 100 12.65 1.23 -11.33
CA LYS A 100 13.05 2.38 -10.53
C LYS A 100 11.85 2.86 -9.73
N ILE A 101 11.95 2.86 -8.40
CA ILE A 101 10.87 3.29 -7.52
C ILE A 101 11.40 4.28 -6.49
N ALA A 102 10.78 5.45 -6.42
CA ALA A 102 11.08 6.50 -5.45
C ALA A 102 10.12 6.40 -4.27
N MET A 103 10.67 6.39 -3.04
CA MET A 103 9.89 6.35 -1.79
C MET A 103 10.36 7.44 -0.83
N GLU A 104 9.48 7.93 0.04
CA GLU A 104 9.83 8.82 1.15
C GLU A 104 10.64 8.11 2.25
N GLU A 105 10.46 6.80 2.39
CA GLU A 105 11.07 5.98 3.44
C GLU A 105 12.31 5.22 2.93
N GLY A 106 13.34 5.21 3.78
CA GLY A 106 14.56 4.45 3.60
C GLY A 106 14.47 3.05 4.22
N GLY A 107 15.62 2.50 4.63
CA GLY A 107 15.68 1.32 5.50
C GLY A 107 15.84 -0.02 4.78
N ILE A 108 15.55 -0.09 3.47
CA ILE A 108 15.79 -1.29 2.67
C ILE A 108 17.17 -1.20 2.01
N GLY A 109 18.08 -2.10 2.37
CA GLY A 109 19.44 -2.13 1.81
C GLY A 109 19.56 -2.86 0.47
N GLU A 110 20.70 -2.67 -0.21
CA GLU A 110 21.07 -3.46 -1.38
C GLU A 110 21.14 -4.97 -1.07
N GLY A 111 20.78 -5.79 -2.05
CA GLY A 111 20.72 -7.25 -1.93
C GLY A 111 19.51 -7.78 -1.15
N ARG A 112 18.65 -6.90 -0.61
CA ARG A 112 17.41 -7.32 0.05
C ARG A 112 16.36 -7.71 -0.97
N CYS A 113 15.57 -8.73 -0.63
CA CYS A 113 14.37 -9.09 -1.36
C CYS A 113 13.21 -8.21 -0.88
N VAL A 114 12.46 -7.69 -1.84
CA VAL A 114 11.31 -6.82 -1.60
C VAL A 114 10.08 -7.30 -2.35
N ALA A 115 8.91 -7.03 -1.76
CA ALA A 115 7.64 -7.03 -2.47
C ALA A 115 7.40 -5.61 -3.03
N ILE A 116 7.08 -5.53 -4.31
CA ILE A 116 6.54 -4.36 -4.98
C ILE A 116 5.03 -4.58 -5.08
N GLU A 117 4.28 -3.78 -4.34
CA GLU A 117 2.83 -3.88 -4.19
C GLU A 117 2.20 -2.73 -4.96
N THR A 118 1.51 -3.01 -6.06
CA THR A 118 0.91 -1.99 -6.91
C THR A 118 -0.61 -2.15 -6.93
N ASP A 119 -1.33 -1.08 -6.67
CA ASP A 119 -2.75 -0.92 -7.01
C ASP A 119 -2.92 0.17 -8.08
N ASP A 120 -4.16 0.54 -8.39
CA ASP A 120 -4.48 1.47 -9.48
C ASP A 120 -3.84 2.87 -9.32
N ASN A 121 -3.54 3.31 -8.09
CA ASN A 121 -3.05 4.67 -7.81
C ASN A 121 -1.76 4.73 -6.98
N HIS A 122 -1.28 3.60 -6.46
CA HIS A 122 -0.19 3.56 -5.49
C HIS A 122 0.74 2.36 -5.73
N THR A 123 2.05 2.60 -5.64
CA THR A 123 3.06 1.54 -5.46
C THR A 123 3.73 1.61 -4.09
N ASN A 124 3.80 0.51 -3.36
CA ASN A 124 4.57 0.35 -2.12
C ASN A 124 5.74 -0.62 -2.33
N VAL A 125 6.81 -0.44 -1.54
CA VAL A 125 7.96 -1.36 -1.51
C VAL A 125 8.19 -1.78 -0.07
N ARG A 126 8.12 -3.09 0.19
CA ARG A 126 8.25 -3.67 1.54
C ARG A 126 9.30 -4.76 1.57
N ALA A 127 10.08 -4.83 2.64
CA ALA A 127 11.07 -5.89 2.80
C ALA A 127 10.37 -7.23 3.08
N VAL A 128 10.81 -8.30 2.42
CA VAL A 128 10.28 -9.65 2.62
C VAL A 128 11.40 -10.67 2.80
N SER A 129 11.02 -11.91 3.12
CA SER A 129 11.97 -13.02 3.17
C SER A 129 12.66 -13.22 1.82
N SER A 130 13.97 -13.46 1.82
CA SER A 130 14.76 -13.73 0.61
C SER A 130 14.23 -14.91 -0.22
N THR A 131 13.48 -15.82 0.41
CA THR A 131 12.85 -16.97 -0.27
C THR A 131 11.94 -16.54 -1.41
N PHE A 132 11.24 -15.39 -1.30
CA PHE A 132 10.35 -14.89 -2.36
C PHE A 132 11.11 -14.56 -3.65
N CYS A 133 12.35 -14.07 -3.55
CA CYS A 133 13.19 -13.77 -4.71
C CYS A 133 14.04 -14.95 -5.17
N LEU A 134 14.43 -15.85 -4.26
CA LEU A 134 15.31 -16.98 -4.57
C LEU A 134 14.58 -18.18 -5.15
N GLN A 135 13.30 -18.35 -4.83
CA GLN A 135 12.50 -19.52 -5.17
C GLN A 135 11.23 -19.10 -5.92
N SER A 136 11.36 -18.14 -6.84
CA SER A 136 10.22 -17.66 -7.63
C SER A 136 9.50 -18.84 -8.32
N GLY A 137 8.18 -18.92 -8.14
CA GLY A 137 7.36 -20.02 -8.65
C GLY A 137 7.32 -21.30 -7.81
N HIS A 138 7.98 -21.35 -6.64
CA HIS A 138 7.85 -22.49 -5.74
C HIS A 138 6.42 -22.60 -5.18
N LYS A 139 5.81 -23.79 -5.24
CA LYS A 139 4.39 -24.01 -4.89
C LYS A 139 3.99 -23.52 -3.49
N ALA A 140 4.89 -23.60 -2.53
CA ALA A 140 4.64 -23.12 -1.17
C ALA A 140 4.50 -21.59 -1.09
N LEU A 141 5.15 -20.83 -1.98
CA LEU A 141 5.03 -19.37 -2.03
C LEU A 141 3.80 -18.90 -2.81
N SER A 142 3.23 -19.80 -3.62
CA SER A 142 1.98 -19.58 -4.35
C SER A 142 0.80 -20.30 -3.70
N SER A 143 0.94 -20.76 -2.45
CA SER A 143 -0.21 -21.32 -1.72
C SER A 143 -1.19 -20.21 -1.38
N GLU A 144 -2.47 -20.55 -1.29
CA GLU A 144 -3.55 -19.59 -1.00
C GLU A 144 -3.27 -18.82 0.29
N GLU A 145 -2.91 -19.50 1.37
CA GLU A 145 -2.58 -18.89 2.66
C GLU A 145 -1.44 -17.86 2.57
N VAL A 146 -0.37 -18.17 1.83
CA VAL A 146 0.77 -17.24 1.68
C VAL A 146 0.37 -16.04 0.83
N VAL A 147 -0.38 -16.27 -0.25
CA VAL A 147 -0.87 -15.19 -1.12
C VAL A 147 -1.83 -14.28 -0.34
N GLU A 148 -2.80 -14.84 0.39
CA GLU A 148 -3.72 -14.09 1.24
C GLU A 148 -3.00 -13.28 2.31
N LEU A 149 -1.97 -13.85 2.95
CA LEU A 149 -1.16 -13.13 3.91
C LEU A 149 -0.46 -11.93 3.26
N GLN A 150 0.15 -12.10 2.08
CA GLN A 150 0.82 -11.00 1.38
C GLN A 150 -0.16 -9.92 0.93
N GLN A 151 -1.35 -10.30 0.46
CA GLN A 151 -2.42 -9.36 0.13
C GLN A 151 -2.90 -8.59 1.36
N SER A 152 -3.16 -9.29 2.47
CA SER A 152 -3.59 -8.67 3.72
C SER A 152 -2.55 -7.69 4.27
N GLN A 153 -1.26 -7.97 4.13
CA GLN A 153 -0.19 -7.05 4.51
C GLN A 153 -0.19 -5.79 3.63
N ALA A 154 -0.30 -5.96 2.31
CA ALA A 154 -0.37 -4.84 1.36
C ALA A 154 -1.60 -3.93 1.63
N GLU A 155 -2.77 -4.54 1.87
CA GLU A 155 -4.01 -3.84 2.20
C GLU A 155 -3.89 -3.05 3.53
N GLN A 156 -3.27 -3.65 4.55
CA GLN A 156 -3.03 -2.98 5.84
C GLN A 156 -2.09 -1.80 5.70
N CYS A 157 -1.01 -1.94 4.92
CA CYS A 157 -0.11 -0.82 4.62
C CYS A 157 -0.84 0.32 3.88
N LYS A 158 -1.61 -0.01 2.84
CA LYS A 158 -2.44 0.97 2.10
C LYS A 158 -3.37 1.73 3.05
N ALA A 159 -4.11 1.01 3.88
CA ALA A 159 -5.03 1.61 4.85
C ALA A 159 -4.30 2.52 5.86
N ALA A 160 -3.12 2.11 6.34
CA ALA A 160 -2.30 2.91 7.25
C ALA A 160 -1.84 4.22 6.61
N ARG A 161 -1.35 4.18 5.36
CA ARG A 161 -0.92 5.39 4.64
C ARG A 161 -2.11 6.30 4.30
N GLN A 162 -3.26 5.74 3.91
CA GLN A 162 -4.48 6.52 3.69
C GLN A 162 -4.97 7.21 4.97
N ALA A 163 -4.81 6.56 6.13
CA ALA A 163 -5.10 7.20 7.41
C ALA A 163 -4.11 8.33 7.72
N ALA A 164 -2.81 8.12 7.44
CA ALA A 164 -1.79 9.16 7.60
C ALA A 164 -2.05 10.40 6.73
N LEU A 165 -2.53 10.22 5.50
CA LEU A 165 -2.91 11.32 4.61
C LEU A 165 -4.12 12.12 5.11
N LYS A 166 -4.96 11.52 5.95
CA LYS A 166 -6.16 12.16 6.53
C LYS A 166 -5.91 12.77 7.91
N ALA A 167 -4.74 12.56 8.50
CA ALA A 167 -4.38 13.10 9.80
C ALA A 167 -4.22 14.63 9.72
N THR A 168 -4.76 15.35 10.70
CA THR A 168 -4.82 16.83 10.69
C THR A 168 -4.17 17.49 11.91
N THR A 169 -3.77 16.72 12.92
CA THR A 169 -3.06 17.21 14.10
C THR A 169 -1.71 16.53 14.23
N ASP A 170 -0.74 17.20 14.87
CA ASP A 170 0.62 16.64 15.05
C ASP A 170 0.59 15.29 15.77
N ALA A 171 -0.26 15.14 16.79
CA ALA A 171 -0.43 13.88 17.51
C ALA A 171 -1.04 12.77 16.62
N ASP A 172 -2.01 13.10 15.76
CA ASP A 172 -2.59 12.15 14.82
C ASP A 172 -1.59 11.73 13.73
N ILE A 173 -0.73 12.67 13.31
CA ILE A 173 0.34 12.42 12.34
C ILE A 173 1.37 11.46 12.95
N ASP A 174 1.84 11.73 14.17
CA ASP A 174 2.79 10.85 14.87
C ASP A 174 2.26 9.42 15.03
N ASP A 175 1.01 9.28 15.49
CA ASP A 175 0.35 7.98 15.64
C ASP A 175 0.19 7.27 14.30
N ALA A 176 -0.15 8.01 13.23
CA ALA A 176 -0.26 7.45 11.90
C ALA A 176 1.10 7.01 11.35
N MET A 177 2.17 7.77 11.60
CA MET A 177 3.53 7.39 11.19
C MET A 177 4.02 6.12 11.88
N VAL A 178 3.70 5.93 13.16
CA VAL A 178 4.01 4.67 13.85
C VAL A 178 3.30 3.50 13.18
N LYS A 179 2.04 3.65 12.80
CA LYS A 179 1.27 2.61 12.10
C LYS A 179 1.81 2.32 10.71
N VAL A 180 2.16 3.36 9.94
CA VAL A 180 2.76 3.19 8.61
C VAL A 180 4.06 2.39 8.72
N ARG A 181 4.99 2.79 9.60
CA ARG A 181 6.24 2.05 9.81
C ARG A 181 5.99 0.60 10.23
N ALA A 182 5.03 0.37 11.12
CA ALA A 182 4.73 -0.97 11.60
C ALA A 182 4.11 -1.90 10.55
N LEU A 183 3.41 -1.34 9.55
CA LEU A 183 2.62 -2.11 8.58
C LEU A 183 3.20 -2.12 7.17
N CYS A 184 4.06 -1.16 6.83
CA CYS A 184 4.60 -0.96 5.49
C CYS A 184 6.07 -1.33 5.32
N GLU A 185 6.86 -1.39 6.41
CA GLU A 185 8.29 -1.74 6.40
C GLU A 185 8.54 -3.21 6.76
#